data_AF-A0A1X9ZAC1-F1
#
_entry.id   AF-A0A1X9ZAC1-F1
#
_cell.length_a   1.000
_cell.length_b   1.000
_cell.length_c   1.000
_cell.angle_alpha   90.00
_cell.angle_beta   90.00
_cell.angle_gamma   90.00
#
_symmetry.space_group_name_H-M   'P 1'
#
loop_
_entity.id
_entity.type
_entity.pdbx_description
1 polymer ?
#
loop_
_entity_poly.entity_id
_entity_poly.type
_entity_poly.pdbx_seq_one_letter_code
_entity_poly.pdbx_strand_id
1 'polypeptide(L)'
;MPLSLPSFTDLRINYPATSSELVKATIGGAVNAAYITNTCVVRMSRAFNYLGINNKVFSLSLPSWKYTTKQDFLAQEKVKIHAIPSRYPYTKKFETIAGADQKRYCFRVSEFFDYLNHKYKKPDIKVEKGVREKWIAHHDLRAFQNKIDGVSGIICFKTQFSDATGHFTLWDGYKCLYQDYFLDPRTSGIYLWIC
;
A
#
# COMPACT_ATOMS: atom_id res chain seq x y z
N MET A 1 10.57 14.72 -12.42
CA MET A 1 9.11 14.53 -12.30
C MET A 1 8.86 13.37 -11.35
N PRO A 2 7.87 13.46 -10.45
CA PRO A 2 7.48 12.33 -9.61
C PRO A 2 7.12 11.11 -10.47
N LEU A 3 7.45 9.92 -9.99
CA LEU A 3 7.05 8.68 -10.65
C LEU A 3 5.52 8.53 -10.59
N SER A 4 4.89 8.07 -11.67
CA SER A 4 3.45 7.75 -11.66
C SER A 4 3.16 6.57 -10.75
N LEU A 5 2.00 6.56 -10.10
CA LEU A 5 1.54 5.39 -9.36
C LEU A 5 1.25 4.22 -10.32
N PRO A 6 1.39 2.96 -9.85
CA PRO A 6 0.85 1.82 -10.58
C PRO A 6 -0.67 1.93 -10.73
N SER A 7 -1.20 1.35 -11.81
CA SER A 7 -2.65 1.30 -12.00
C SER A 7 -3.34 0.52 -10.89
N PHE A 8 -4.60 0.86 -10.61
CA PHE A 8 -5.40 0.16 -9.61
C PHE A 8 -5.50 -1.35 -9.92
N THR A 9 -5.71 -1.71 -11.19
CA THR A 9 -5.81 -3.10 -11.63
C THR A 9 -4.54 -3.89 -11.31
N ASP A 10 -3.36 -3.31 -11.57
CA ASP A 10 -2.08 -3.99 -11.28
C ASP A 10 -1.89 -4.24 -9.78
N LEU A 11 -2.27 -3.27 -8.95
CA LEU A 11 -2.19 -3.39 -7.49
C LEU A 11 -3.19 -4.43 -6.98
N ARG A 12 -4.43 -4.38 -7.46
CA ARG A 12 -5.54 -5.24 -7.00
C ARG A 12 -5.24 -6.72 -7.19
N ILE A 13 -4.62 -7.12 -8.30
CA ILE A 13 -4.33 -8.52 -8.61
C ILE A 13 -3.56 -9.21 -7.47
N ASN A 14 -2.60 -8.50 -6.86
CA ASN A 14 -1.73 -9.07 -5.82
C ASN A 14 -1.93 -8.49 -4.43
N TYR A 15 -3.03 -7.77 -4.20
CA TYR A 15 -3.42 -7.31 -2.87
C TYR A 15 -4.18 -8.44 -2.14
N PRO A 16 -3.59 -9.08 -1.11
CA PRO A 16 -4.26 -10.20 -0.46
C PRO A 16 -5.27 -9.68 0.55
N ALA A 17 -6.56 -9.83 0.26
CA ALA A 17 -7.68 -9.42 1.12
C ALA A 17 -8.16 -10.59 2.03
N THR A 18 -7.23 -11.29 2.68
CA THR A 18 -7.51 -12.44 3.57
C THR A 18 -7.17 -12.12 5.04
N SER A 19 -7.09 -13.09 5.96
CA SER A 19 -6.67 -12.81 7.35
C SER A 19 -5.19 -12.45 7.45
N SER A 20 -4.80 -11.77 8.53
CA SER A 20 -3.38 -11.39 8.75
C SER A 20 -2.48 -12.62 8.85
N GLU A 21 -2.98 -13.68 9.48
CA GLU A 21 -2.29 -14.97 9.67
C GLU A 21 -2.02 -15.62 8.32
N LEU A 22 -3.02 -15.65 7.43
CA LEU A 22 -2.88 -16.22 6.09
C LEU A 22 -1.95 -15.37 5.21
N VAL A 23 -1.99 -14.04 5.31
CA VAL A 23 -1.02 -13.17 4.60
C VAL A 23 0.40 -13.50 5.03
N LYS A 24 0.65 -13.56 6.34
CA LYS A 24 1.96 -13.85 6.91
C LYS A 24 2.45 -15.25 6.54
N ALA A 25 1.60 -16.26 6.67
CA ALA A 25 1.93 -17.64 6.31
C ALA A 25 2.21 -17.79 4.80
N THR A 26 1.43 -17.12 3.95
CA THR A 26 1.60 -17.18 2.49
C THR A 26 2.87 -16.46 2.00
N ILE A 27 3.27 -15.36 2.64
CA ILE A 27 4.52 -14.66 2.30
C ILE A 27 5.73 -15.40 2.92
N GLY A 28 5.58 -15.92 4.14
CA GLY A 28 6.62 -16.65 4.85
C GLY A 28 7.85 -15.80 5.16
N GLY A 29 8.96 -16.48 5.45
CA GLY A 29 10.22 -15.83 5.82
C GLY A 29 10.08 -15.00 7.09
N ALA A 30 10.80 -13.89 7.15
CA ALA A 30 10.80 -13.04 8.34
C ALA A 30 9.50 -12.21 8.48
N VAL A 31 8.68 -12.09 7.42
CA VAL A 31 7.32 -11.51 7.48
C VAL A 31 6.41 -12.31 8.41
N ASN A 32 6.63 -13.62 8.57
CA ASN A 32 5.81 -14.47 9.44
C ASN A 32 6.17 -14.38 10.93
N ALA A 33 6.99 -13.41 11.33
CA ALA A 33 7.36 -13.24 12.73
C ALA A 33 6.17 -12.80 13.61
N ALA A 34 6.14 -13.24 14.86
CA ALA A 34 5.05 -12.96 15.81
C ALA A 34 4.83 -11.46 16.06
N TYR A 35 5.91 -10.66 16.08
CA TYR A 35 5.84 -9.22 16.32
C TYR A 35 5.24 -8.41 15.17
N ILE A 36 5.03 -9.02 13.99
CA ILE A 36 4.29 -8.39 12.89
C ILE A 36 2.80 -8.65 13.12
N THR A 37 2.13 -7.75 13.84
CA THR A 37 0.69 -7.84 14.15
C THR A 37 -0.16 -7.15 13.10
N ASN A 38 0.26 -5.97 12.64
CA ASN A 38 -0.43 -5.22 11.61
C ASN A 38 0.09 -5.57 10.19
N THR A 39 -0.76 -6.18 9.37
CA THR A 39 -0.39 -6.60 8.01
C THR A 39 -0.81 -5.64 6.91
N CYS A 40 -1.44 -4.51 7.20
CA CYS A 40 -2.02 -3.65 6.15
C CYS A 40 -0.96 -3.17 5.15
N VAL A 41 0.22 -2.75 5.63
CA VAL A 41 1.34 -2.33 4.77
C VAL A 41 2.04 -3.52 4.12
N VAL A 42 2.06 -4.68 4.78
CA VAL A 42 2.59 -5.92 4.20
C VAL A 42 1.77 -6.33 2.96
N ARG A 43 0.44 -6.18 3.02
CA ARG A 43 -0.47 -6.40 1.88
C ARG A 43 -0.18 -5.44 0.74
N MET A 44 -0.02 -4.15 1.05
CA MET A 44 0.39 -3.15 0.05
C MET A 44 1.74 -3.51 -0.57
N SER A 45 2.73 -3.86 0.26
CA SER A 45 4.06 -4.26 -0.21
C SER A 45 3.98 -5.44 -1.19
N ARG A 46 3.13 -6.44 -0.92
CA ARG A 46 2.88 -7.56 -1.84
C ARG A 46 2.31 -7.07 -3.18
N ALA A 47 1.32 -6.18 -3.16
CA ALA A 47 0.75 -5.59 -4.38
C ALA A 47 1.83 -4.89 -5.23
N PHE A 48 2.69 -4.07 -4.61
CA PHE A 48 3.79 -3.38 -5.28
C PHE A 48 4.89 -4.33 -5.79
N ASN A 49 5.16 -5.42 -5.06
CA ASN A 49 6.20 -6.38 -5.40
C ASN A 49 5.84 -7.31 -6.57
N TYR A 50 4.57 -7.38 -6.95
CA TYR A 50 4.04 -8.30 -7.96
C TYR A 50 3.10 -7.62 -8.98
N LEU A 51 3.20 -6.31 -9.16
CA LEU A 51 2.26 -5.52 -9.98
C LEU A 51 1.82 -6.19 -11.29
N GLY A 52 0.51 -6.44 -11.42
CA GLY A 52 -0.09 -6.95 -12.66
C GLY A 52 0.28 -8.40 -13.01
N ILE A 53 1.09 -9.07 -12.19
CA ILE A 53 1.61 -10.40 -12.49
C ILE A 53 0.85 -11.45 -11.67
N ASN A 54 0.07 -12.28 -12.33
CA ASN A 54 -0.62 -13.42 -11.70
C ASN A 54 0.30 -14.61 -11.37
N ASN A 55 1.54 -14.64 -11.89
CA ASN A 55 2.41 -15.83 -11.85
C ASN A 55 3.74 -15.63 -11.10
N LYS A 56 4.12 -16.66 -10.32
CA LYS A 56 5.28 -16.68 -9.39
C LYS A 56 6.69 -16.58 -10.03
N VAL A 57 6.82 -16.40 -11.34
CA VAL A 57 8.06 -16.68 -12.08
C VAL A 57 9.06 -15.50 -12.08
N PHE A 58 8.66 -14.33 -11.59
CA PHE A 58 9.51 -13.14 -11.67
C PHE A 58 10.40 -12.95 -10.43
N SER A 59 11.70 -13.19 -10.63
CA SER A 59 12.74 -12.80 -9.69
C SER A 59 13.29 -11.41 -10.05
N LEU A 60 13.39 -10.53 -9.06
CA LEU A 60 13.96 -9.17 -9.22
C LEU A 60 15.42 -9.20 -9.68
N SER A 61 16.12 -10.31 -9.45
CA SER A 61 17.53 -10.51 -9.80
C SER A 61 17.75 -11.20 -11.16
N LEU A 62 16.70 -11.53 -11.92
CA LEU A 62 16.88 -12.13 -13.25
C LEU A 62 17.51 -11.12 -14.23
N PRO A 63 18.63 -11.49 -14.89
CA PRO A 63 19.24 -10.66 -15.93
C PRO A 63 18.30 -10.44 -17.12
N SER A 64 18.41 -9.27 -17.76
CA SER A 64 17.55 -8.86 -18.90
C SER A 64 17.59 -9.80 -20.10
N TRP A 65 18.71 -10.48 -20.33
CA TRP A 65 18.86 -11.41 -21.46
C TRP A 65 18.13 -12.75 -21.29
N LYS A 66 17.57 -13.04 -20.10
CA LYS A 66 16.79 -14.27 -19.86
C LYS A 66 15.32 -14.17 -20.26
N TYR A 67 14.82 -12.99 -20.67
CA TYR A 67 13.44 -12.84 -21.12
C TYR A 67 13.28 -13.29 -22.56
N THR A 68 12.30 -14.15 -22.79
CA THR A 68 11.98 -14.71 -24.11
C THR A 68 11.07 -13.79 -24.92
N THR A 69 10.36 -12.86 -24.28
CA THR A 69 9.49 -11.88 -24.95
C THR A 69 9.73 -10.45 -24.47
N LYS A 70 9.49 -9.47 -25.35
CA LYS A 70 9.52 -8.04 -25.02
C LYS A 70 8.50 -7.69 -23.93
N GLN A 71 7.35 -8.36 -23.92
CA GLN A 71 6.30 -8.12 -22.95
C GLN A 71 6.73 -8.53 -21.54
N ASP A 72 7.40 -9.67 -21.41
CA ASP A 72 7.94 -10.14 -20.11
C ASP A 72 9.02 -9.20 -19.58
N PHE A 73 9.89 -8.70 -20.46
CA PHE A 73 10.89 -7.69 -20.09
C PHE A 73 10.22 -6.41 -19.57
N LEU A 74 9.24 -5.87 -20.29
CA LEU A 74 8.53 -4.64 -19.88
C LEU A 74 7.76 -4.84 -18.56
N ALA A 75 7.12 -5.99 -18.37
CA ALA A 75 6.45 -6.34 -17.12
C ALA A 75 7.44 -6.37 -15.94
N GLN A 76 8.62 -6.96 -16.14
CA GLN A 76 9.66 -6.98 -15.13
C GLN A 76 10.22 -5.59 -14.82
N GLU A 77 10.54 -4.77 -15.82
CA GLU A 77 11.05 -3.42 -15.57
C GLU A 77 10.03 -2.57 -14.81
N LYS A 78 8.74 -2.69 -15.14
CA LYS A 78 7.65 -2.09 -14.36
C LYS A 78 7.68 -2.55 -12.90
N VAL A 79 7.77 -3.86 -12.64
CA VAL A 79 7.86 -4.36 -11.26
C VAL A 79 9.10 -3.83 -10.54
N LYS A 80 10.28 -3.85 -11.17
CA LYS A 80 11.53 -3.36 -10.55
C LYS A 80 11.42 -1.92 -10.08
N ILE A 81 10.82 -1.06 -10.89
CA ILE A 81 10.65 0.37 -10.59
C ILE A 81 9.78 0.57 -9.34
N HIS A 82 8.74 -0.26 -9.17
CA HIS A 82 7.74 -0.08 -8.12
C HIS A 82 7.93 -0.96 -6.88
N ALA A 83 8.68 -2.06 -7.01
CA ALA A 83 8.96 -2.99 -5.93
C ALA A 83 9.47 -2.26 -4.69
N ILE A 84 9.11 -2.78 -3.53
CA ILE A 84 9.52 -2.22 -2.25
C ILE A 84 11.02 -2.41 -2.11
N PRO A 85 11.80 -1.33 -1.94
CA PRO A 85 13.25 -1.44 -1.82
C PRO A 85 13.61 -1.91 -0.42
N SER A 86 14.83 -2.44 -0.24
CA SER A 86 15.34 -2.81 1.09
C SER A 86 15.52 -1.62 2.03
N ARG A 87 15.85 -0.47 1.46
CA ARG A 87 16.02 0.83 2.12
C ARG A 87 15.50 1.93 1.20
N TYR A 88 15.03 3.02 1.78
CA TYR A 88 14.65 4.21 1.03
C TYR A 88 15.31 5.45 1.64
N PRO A 89 16.38 5.99 1.02
CA PRO A 89 17.24 7.01 1.66
C PRO A 89 16.57 8.39 1.77
N TYR A 90 15.42 8.58 1.12
CA TYR A 90 14.74 9.87 1.06
C TYR A 90 13.68 10.07 2.13
N THR A 91 13.44 9.08 2.99
CA THR A 91 12.62 9.22 4.18
C THR A 91 13.47 9.00 5.43
N LYS A 92 13.06 9.61 6.55
CA LYS A 92 13.82 9.52 7.82
C LYS A 92 13.98 8.07 8.28
N LYS A 93 12.95 7.25 8.05
CA LYS A 93 12.91 5.81 8.34
C LYS A 93 12.16 5.09 7.23
N PHE A 94 12.63 3.90 6.87
CA PHE A 94 11.96 2.98 5.96
C PHE A 94 12.48 1.57 6.22
N GLU A 95 11.89 0.92 7.21
CA GLU A 95 12.21 -0.44 7.61
C GLU A 95 11.47 -1.43 6.73
N THR A 96 12.22 -2.43 6.28
CA THR A 96 11.65 -3.54 5.53
C THR A 96 12.20 -4.87 6.01
N ILE A 97 11.39 -5.91 5.84
CA ILE A 97 11.72 -7.28 6.20
C ILE A 97 11.65 -8.18 4.97
N ALA A 98 12.41 -9.27 4.95
CA ALA A 98 12.43 -10.20 3.83
C ALA A 98 11.30 -11.24 3.95
N GLY A 99 10.55 -11.45 2.86
CA GLY A 99 9.65 -12.60 2.71
C GLY A 99 10.42 -13.87 2.33
N ALA A 100 9.74 -15.03 2.30
CA ALA A 100 10.35 -16.28 1.81
C ALA A 100 10.72 -16.19 0.31
N ASP A 101 10.03 -15.31 -0.41
CA ASP A 101 10.25 -14.99 -1.83
C ASP A 101 11.45 -14.06 -2.09
N GLN A 102 12.25 -13.77 -1.06
CA GLN A 102 13.42 -12.88 -1.10
C GLN A 102 13.10 -11.42 -1.47
N LYS A 103 11.81 -11.03 -1.50
CA LYS A 103 11.38 -9.65 -1.69
C LYS A 103 11.29 -8.93 -0.34
N ARG A 104 11.26 -7.60 -0.40
CA ARG A 104 11.23 -6.72 0.78
C ARG A 104 9.81 -6.25 1.05
N TYR A 105 9.44 -6.17 2.32
CA TYR A 105 8.11 -5.79 2.77
C TYR A 105 8.25 -4.67 3.80
N CYS A 106 7.69 -3.50 3.48
CA CYS A 106 7.46 -2.48 4.48
C CYS A 106 6.34 -2.94 5.39
N PHE A 107 6.42 -2.63 6.68
CA PHE A 107 5.46 -3.09 7.68
C PHE A 107 5.01 -1.98 8.65
N ARG A 108 5.44 -0.73 8.44
CA ARG A 108 5.06 0.43 9.25
C ARG A 108 4.25 1.44 8.44
N VAL A 109 3.08 1.80 8.94
CA VAL A 109 2.10 2.67 8.25
C VAL A 109 2.66 4.06 7.98
N SER A 110 3.24 4.70 8.99
CA SER A 110 3.83 6.04 8.85
C SER A 110 4.94 6.09 7.79
N GLU A 111 5.80 5.08 7.77
CA GLU A 111 6.92 5.00 6.82
C GLU A 111 6.44 4.76 5.39
N PHE A 112 5.41 3.92 5.22
CA PHE A 112 4.80 3.72 3.91
C PHE A 112 4.08 4.98 3.39
N PHE A 113 3.43 5.73 4.29
CA PHE A 113 2.82 7.03 3.98
C PHE A 113 3.88 8.03 3.47
N ASP A 114 5.01 8.14 4.16
CA ASP A 114 6.12 9.01 3.74
C ASP A 114 6.74 8.54 2.42
N TYR A 115 6.91 7.23 2.24
CA TYR A 115 7.39 6.62 1.00
C TYR A 115 6.50 6.94 -0.19
N LEU A 116 5.17 6.79 -0.08
CA LEU A 116 4.24 7.13 -1.16
C LEU A 116 4.34 8.61 -1.53
N ASN A 117 4.37 9.48 -0.53
CA ASN A 117 4.43 10.92 -0.69
C ASN A 117 5.73 11.45 -1.27
N HIS A 118 6.82 10.70 -1.13
CA HIS A 118 8.12 11.08 -1.68
C HIS A 118 8.38 10.43 -3.05
N LYS A 119 8.12 9.12 -3.19
CA LYS A 119 8.39 8.38 -4.43
C LYS A 119 7.43 8.75 -5.56
N TYR A 120 6.15 8.92 -5.21
CA TYR A 120 5.09 9.19 -6.16
C TYR A 120 4.60 10.63 -6.00
N LYS A 121 3.43 10.83 -5.39
CA LYS A 121 2.79 12.13 -5.25
C LYS A 121 2.16 12.29 -3.87
N LYS A 122 1.78 13.52 -3.53
CA LYS A 122 0.90 13.79 -2.39
C LYS A 122 -0.50 13.19 -2.67
N PRO A 123 -1.34 12.98 -1.64
CA PRO A 123 -2.70 12.50 -1.83
C PRO A 123 -3.50 13.48 -2.70
N ASP A 124 -4.29 12.95 -3.64
CA ASP A 124 -5.13 13.76 -4.53
C ASP A 124 -6.34 14.31 -3.77
N ILE A 125 -6.92 13.50 -2.88
CA ILE A 125 -8.09 13.85 -2.08
C ILE A 125 -7.78 13.53 -0.62
N LYS A 126 -8.11 14.44 0.29
CA LYS A 126 -7.96 14.21 1.73
C LYS A 126 -9.05 14.89 2.54
N VAL A 127 -9.29 14.37 3.74
CA VAL A 127 -10.07 15.01 4.80
C VAL A 127 -9.34 14.79 6.12
N GLU A 128 -9.28 15.82 6.96
CA GLU A 128 -8.58 15.79 8.25
C GLU A 128 -9.50 16.45 9.28
N LYS A 129 -9.46 16.00 10.54
CA LYS A 129 -10.18 16.69 11.61
C LYS A 129 -9.59 18.09 11.81
N GLY A 130 -10.40 19.07 12.19
CA GLY A 130 -9.90 20.38 12.61
C GLY A 130 -8.92 20.27 13.79
N VAL A 131 -8.02 21.25 13.91
CA VAL A 131 -6.97 21.27 14.96
C VAL A 131 -7.57 21.15 16.37
N ARG A 132 -8.70 21.82 16.59
CA ARG A 132 -9.44 21.83 17.88
C ARG A 132 -10.56 20.80 17.93
N GLU A 133 -10.78 20.05 16.86
CA GLU A 133 -11.87 19.09 16.78
C GLU A 133 -11.43 17.71 17.28
N LYS A 134 -12.37 17.02 17.90
CA LYS A 134 -12.15 15.67 18.41
C LYS A 134 -12.22 14.63 17.28
N TRP A 135 -13.08 14.86 16.29
CA TRP A 135 -13.41 13.93 15.20
C TRP A 135 -13.47 14.69 13.87
N ILE A 136 -13.43 13.98 12.74
CA ILE A 136 -13.79 14.55 11.44
C ILE A 136 -15.29 14.85 11.45
N ALA A 137 -15.70 16.06 11.08
CA ALA A 137 -17.12 16.41 11.04
C ALA A 137 -17.87 15.54 10.02
N HIS A 138 -19.09 15.10 10.35
CA HIS A 138 -19.88 14.21 9.50
C HIS A 138 -20.13 14.80 8.09
N HIS A 139 -20.26 16.12 7.97
CA HIS A 139 -20.45 16.78 6.68
C HIS A 139 -19.19 16.73 5.82
N ASP A 140 -18.01 16.91 6.41
CA ASP A 140 -16.72 16.79 5.72
C ASP A 140 -16.45 15.35 5.28
N LEU A 141 -16.78 14.39 6.14
CA LEU A 141 -16.66 12.97 5.82
C LEU A 141 -17.57 12.60 4.64
N ARG A 142 -18.83 13.06 4.62
CA ARG A 142 -19.75 12.86 3.51
C ARG A 142 -19.25 13.53 2.23
N ALA A 143 -18.75 14.76 2.33
CA ALA A 143 -18.18 15.47 1.19
C ALA A 143 -16.95 14.76 0.62
N PHE A 144 -16.11 14.18 1.49
CA PHE A 144 -15.00 13.33 1.08
C PHE A 144 -15.49 12.06 0.36
N GLN A 145 -16.44 11.33 0.95
CA GLN A 145 -17.01 10.11 0.36
C GLN A 145 -17.60 10.37 -1.04
N ASN A 146 -18.35 11.46 -1.20
CA ASN A 146 -18.89 11.86 -2.50
C ASN A 146 -17.81 12.15 -3.55
N LYS A 147 -16.65 12.68 -3.14
CA LYS A 147 -15.53 12.99 -4.06
C LYS A 147 -14.76 11.74 -4.49
N ILE A 148 -14.75 10.71 -3.66
CA ILE A 148 -14.01 9.46 -3.95
C ILE A 148 -14.88 8.38 -4.59
N ASP A 149 -16.19 8.61 -4.66
CA ASP A 149 -17.13 7.73 -5.36
C ASP A 149 -16.76 7.64 -6.85
N GLY A 150 -16.72 6.42 -7.38
CA GLY A 150 -16.36 6.14 -8.76
C GLY A 150 -14.87 6.26 -9.12
N VAL A 151 -13.99 6.70 -8.21
CA VAL A 151 -12.53 6.76 -8.46
C VAL A 151 -11.79 5.71 -7.64
N SER A 152 -10.83 5.02 -8.26
CA SER A 152 -10.06 3.95 -7.61
C SER A 152 -8.66 4.40 -7.19
N GLY A 153 -8.09 3.77 -6.15
CA GLY A 153 -6.77 4.14 -5.70
C GLY A 153 -6.29 3.47 -4.41
N ILE A 154 -5.23 4.02 -3.85
CA ILE A 154 -4.69 3.66 -2.54
C ILE A 154 -5.30 4.60 -1.51
N ILE A 155 -5.91 4.06 -0.46
CA ILE A 155 -6.49 4.86 0.63
C ILE A 155 -5.78 4.58 1.95
N CYS A 156 -5.53 5.65 2.71
CA CYS A 156 -4.96 5.60 4.06
C CYS A 156 -5.91 6.26 5.05
N PHE A 157 -6.20 5.56 6.14
CA PHE A 157 -6.83 6.12 7.33
C PHE A 157 -5.73 6.37 8.36
N LYS A 158 -5.46 7.63 8.72
CA LYS A 158 -4.63 7.94 9.90
C LYS A 158 -5.50 7.79 11.14
N THR A 159 -5.36 6.63 11.77
CA THR A 159 -6.16 6.20 12.92
C THR A 159 -5.21 5.78 14.02
N GLN A 160 -5.45 6.23 15.25
CA GLN A 160 -4.63 5.82 16.38
C GLN A 160 -5.01 4.41 16.83
N PHE A 161 -4.13 3.44 16.59
CA PHE A 161 -4.22 2.08 17.13
C PHE A 161 -3.13 1.85 18.17
N SER A 162 -3.25 0.79 18.96
CA SER A 162 -2.22 0.41 19.93
C SER A 162 -0.90 0.00 19.28
N ASP A 163 -0.95 -0.53 18.06
CA ASP A 163 0.20 -1.08 17.33
C ASP A 163 0.50 -0.39 16.00
N ALA A 164 -0.29 0.61 15.60
CA ALA A 164 -0.13 1.31 14.33
C ALA A 164 -0.68 2.73 14.34
N THR A 165 -0.15 3.54 13.42
CA THR A 165 -0.56 4.95 13.23
C THR A 165 -1.64 5.12 12.16
N GLY A 166 -2.24 4.01 11.70
CA GLY A 166 -3.30 4.03 10.70
C GLY A 166 -3.50 2.71 9.98
N HIS A 167 -4.18 2.77 8.84
CA HIS A 167 -4.52 1.62 8.01
C HIS A 167 -4.43 1.96 6.52
N PHE A 168 -3.74 1.13 5.76
CA PHE A 168 -3.73 1.19 4.29
C PHE A 168 -4.56 0.07 3.67
N THR A 169 -5.32 0.41 2.64
CA THR A 169 -6.01 -0.55 1.78
C THR A 169 -6.14 0.01 0.37
N LEU A 170 -6.63 -0.80 -0.55
CA LEU A 170 -7.11 -0.34 -1.85
C LEU A 170 -8.58 0.08 -1.75
N TRP A 171 -8.93 1.15 -2.45
CA TRP A 171 -10.28 1.67 -2.64
C TRP A 171 -10.69 1.46 -4.10
N ASP A 172 -11.79 0.76 -4.35
CA ASP A 172 -12.21 0.36 -5.70
C ASP A 172 -13.22 1.30 -6.38
N GLY A 173 -13.38 2.51 -5.84
CA GLY A 173 -14.42 3.44 -6.29
C GLY A 173 -15.73 3.29 -5.52
N TYR A 174 -15.91 2.22 -4.75
CA TYR A 174 -17.13 2.00 -3.98
C TYR A 174 -16.85 1.56 -2.53
N LYS A 175 -15.85 0.70 -2.31
CA LYS A 175 -15.50 0.20 -0.98
C LYS A 175 -14.01 -0.07 -0.83
N CYS A 176 -13.59 -0.23 0.43
CA CYS A 176 -12.26 -0.74 0.75
C CYS A 176 -12.18 -2.25 0.48
N LEU A 177 -11.05 -2.72 -0.05
CA LEU A 177 -10.86 -4.16 -0.31
C LEU A 177 -10.62 -5.02 0.92
N TYR A 178 -10.22 -4.42 2.05
CA TYR A 178 -10.02 -5.14 3.31
C TYR A 178 -10.87 -4.56 4.44
N GLN A 179 -10.49 -3.40 4.97
CA GLN A 179 -11.20 -2.78 6.08
C GLN A 179 -11.18 -1.25 5.92
N ASP A 180 -12.32 -0.62 6.15
CA ASP A 180 -12.44 0.84 6.25
C ASP A 180 -12.53 1.31 7.71
N TYR A 181 -12.24 2.60 7.90
CA TYR A 181 -12.30 3.28 9.19
C TYR A 181 -12.92 4.67 9.06
N PHE A 182 -13.90 4.83 8.16
CA PHE A 182 -14.53 6.13 7.90
C PHE A 182 -15.23 6.69 9.15
N LEU A 183 -15.92 5.83 9.90
CA LEU A 183 -16.68 6.21 11.09
C LEU A 183 -15.92 5.93 12.40
N ASP A 184 -14.64 5.56 12.32
CA ASP A 184 -13.86 5.31 13.52
C ASP A 184 -13.49 6.65 14.19
N PRO A 185 -13.90 6.89 15.45
CA PRO A 185 -13.60 8.14 16.15
C PRO A 185 -12.09 8.40 16.30
N ARG A 186 -11.25 7.36 16.24
CA ARG A 186 -9.79 7.51 16.34
C ARG A 186 -9.16 7.98 15.03
N THR A 187 -9.92 8.05 13.93
CA THR A 187 -9.44 8.50 12.62
C THR A 187 -9.33 10.03 12.60
N SER A 188 -8.10 10.52 12.52
CA SER A 188 -7.80 11.95 12.44
C SER A 188 -7.70 12.48 11.02
N GLY A 189 -7.56 11.59 10.03
CA GLY A 189 -7.54 11.98 8.62
C GLY A 189 -7.61 10.78 7.68
N ILE A 190 -8.10 11.02 6.47
CA ILE A 190 -8.25 10.04 5.39
C ILE A 190 -7.63 10.64 4.13
N TYR A 191 -6.86 9.84 3.41
CA TYR A 191 -6.07 10.28 2.26
C TYR A 191 -6.20 9.27 1.14
N LEU A 192 -6.55 9.73 -0.06
CA LEU A 192 -6.65 8.91 -1.27
C LEU A 192 -5.61 9.37 -2.28
N TRP A 193 -4.87 8.42 -2.84
CA TRP A 193 -4.06 8.57 -4.03
C TRP A 193 -4.75 7.84 -5.18
N ILE A 194 -5.20 8.59 -6.18
CA ILE A 194 -5.86 8.06 -7.37
C ILE A 194 -4.80 7.35 -8.24
N CYS A 195 -5.14 6.14 -8.67
CA CYS A 195 -4.32 5.24 -9.48
C CYS A 195 -4.82 5.14 -10.93
#